data_AF-A0A257VMP5-F1
#
_entry.id   AF-A0A257VMP5-F1
#
_cell.length_a   1.000
_cell.length_b   1.000
_cell.length_c   1.000
_cell.angle_alpha   90.00
_cell.angle_beta   90.00
_cell.angle_gamma   90.00
#
_symmetry.space_group_name_H-M   'P 1'
#
loop_
_entity.id
_entity.type
_entity.pdbx_description
1 polymer ?
#
loop_
_entity_poly.entity_id
_entity_poly.type
_entity_poly.pdbx_seq_one_letter_code
_entity_poly.pdbx_strand_id
1 'polypeptide(L)'
;MLERLQADLANLPVTKDTQYFFAEPVKARGVSIAALRKMAAAHSRDFAALPAGQRAAVAQGLWESGVLEDGHLAILLYARLKAAPGTAEDHEAFDHVHGADSALAPRDVAVRPPLVASSRPLPQHIFSLTPQARPLAPQCRRVAGAAAMPVIARALLTALLAGTASAFLLWSLDLAGAWFAAHRWMVWLLPAAGWLTQWFYRQTGAGGMVEVLADIRDPRGRVNWRMAPAVLTGTILTHLCGGSAGREGTAVQAAAALAGRAGADLRVGIAAGFGSVFGTPWAGFLYAFEIAGIRTATPQLIGPCLIGAFAGDWVAQAWGAHHTVYRISIWPEWWAVGWAAATGLLFGLAAWTYHLLTDVVKRYVPVLAGGAVVALVLYSTQAWQFAGLGVPGISAAFVEPAGPTDWLAKLSLTAITVGSGFRGGEATPLFFVGATLGNALSGPVGMPMAWLAGLGFVAVFAAATRTPLASTVMAAELFGPQVIPFALAACFSADCAARRGTEPRAVV
;
A
#
# COMPACT_ATOMS: atom_id res chain seq x y z
N MET A 1 34.64 12.13 23.86
CA MET A 1 33.32 11.46 24.05
C MET A 1 32.86 10.76 22.78
N LEU A 2 32.82 11.45 21.64
CA LEU A 2 32.47 10.87 20.34
C LEU A 2 33.29 9.60 20.01
N GLU A 3 34.62 9.67 20.15
CA GLU A 3 35.52 8.51 19.92
C GLU A 3 35.22 7.33 20.85
N ARG A 4 34.85 7.58 22.11
CA ARG A 4 34.47 6.52 23.07
C ARG A 4 33.14 5.87 22.71
N LEU A 5 32.15 6.68 22.30
CA LEU A 5 30.87 6.17 21.81
C LEU A 5 31.04 5.33 20.55
N GLN A 6 31.88 5.79 19.61
CA GLN A 6 32.20 5.04 18.39
C GLN A 6 32.88 3.69 18.71
N ALA A 7 33.80 3.67 19.68
CA ALA A 7 34.46 2.44 20.13
C ALA A 7 33.47 1.47 20.81
N ASP A 8 32.56 1.95 21.65
CA ASP A 8 31.55 1.13 22.32
C ASP A 8 30.53 0.56 21.31
N LEU A 9 30.10 1.37 20.33
CA LEU A 9 29.22 0.95 19.22
C LEU A 9 29.86 -0.17 18.38
N ALA A 10 31.17 -0.06 18.11
CA ALA A 10 31.91 -1.07 17.34
C ALA A 10 32.00 -2.43 18.05
N ASN A 11 31.87 -2.46 19.38
CA ASN A 11 32.01 -3.66 20.21
C ASN A 11 30.68 -4.34 20.57
N LEU A 12 29.53 -3.79 20.15
CA LEU A 12 28.22 -4.37 20.46
C LEU A 12 27.97 -5.67 19.67
N PRO A 13 27.50 -6.76 20.33
CA PRO A 13 27.22 -8.02 19.65
C PRO A 13 26.05 -7.89 18.67
N VAL A 14 26.28 -8.33 17.44
CA VAL A 14 25.27 -8.41 16.38
C VAL A 14 24.41 -9.64 16.64
N THR A 15 23.10 -9.47 16.81
CA THR A 15 22.17 -10.57 17.12
C THR A 15 21.13 -10.73 16.01
N LYS A 16 20.70 -11.98 15.76
CA LYS A 16 19.71 -12.31 14.71
C LYS A 16 18.28 -11.90 15.06
N ASP A 17 18.00 -11.55 16.32
CA ASP A 17 16.64 -11.53 16.88
C ASP A 17 15.86 -10.22 16.69
N THR A 18 16.42 -9.18 16.08
CA THR A 18 15.72 -7.90 15.83
C THR A 18 14.89 -7.86 14.54
N GLN A 19 14.79 -8.95 13.79
CA GLN A 19 14.14 -8.97 12.46
C GLN A 19 12.60 -8.95 12.45
N TYR A 20 11.91 -8.97 13.59
CA TYR A 20 10.47 -9.28 13.58
C TYR A 20 9.48 -8.13 13.82
N PHE A 21 9.90 -6.87 14.01
CA PHE A 21 8.97 -5.85 14.51
C PHE A 21 8.76 -4.55 13.71
N PHE A 22 9.48 -4.26 12.62
CA PHE A 22 9.20 -3.07 11.82
C PHE A 22 9.31 -3.33 10.31
N ALA A 23 8.31 -2.84 9.57
CA ALA A 23 8.25 -2.84 8.11
C ALA A 23 9.07 -1.65 7.56
N GLU A 24 9.97 -1.95 6.61
CA GLU A 24 10.86 -1.07 5.83
C GLU A 24 12.06 -0.39 6.55
N PRO A 25 13.07 0.09 5.78
CA PRO A 25 14.21 -0.68 5.28
C PRO A 25 15.44 -0.42 6.14
N VAL A 26 16.00 -1.48 6.74
CA VAL A 26 17.25 -1.40 7.50
C VAL A 26 18.42 -1.72 6.57
N LYS A 27 19.38 -0.80 6.44
CA LYS A 27 20.71 -1.13 5.92
C LYS A 27 21.84 -0.54 6.77
N ALA A 28 21.87 -0.89 8.06
CA ALA A 28 23.12 -1.34 8.70
C ALA A 28 22.93 -2.22 9.97
N ARG A 29 23.20 -3.52 9.81
CA ARG A 29 23.81 -4.48 10.75
C ARG A 29 23.29 -4.58 12.20
N GLY A 30 22.11 -5.16 12.38
CA GLY A 30 21.83 -6.22 13.38
C GLY A 30 22.19 -6.00 14.87
N VAL A 31 22.30 -4.77 15.38
CA VAL A 31 22.48 -4.51 16.82
C VAL A 31 21.13 -4.62 17.54
N SER A 32 21.08 -5.23 18.73
CA SER A 32 19.82 -5.34 19.48
C SER A 32 19.36 -3.99 20.06
N ILE A 33 18.06 -3.70 20.00
CA ILE A 33 17.46 -2.49 20.60
C ILE A 33 17.74 -2.42 22.12
N ALA A 34 17.80 -3.56 22.79
CA ALA A 34 18.15 -3.64 24.21
C ALA A 34 19.59 -3.19 24.49
N ALA A 35 20.54 -3.56 23.64
CA ALA A 35 21.94 -3.13 23.74
C ALA A 35 22.08 -1.62 23.50
N LEU A 36 21.38 -1.09 22.48
CA LEU A 36 21.34 0.36 22.21
C LEU A 36 20.75 1.15 23.39
N ARG A 37 19.67 0.66 24.01
CA ARG A 37 19.08 1.29 25.22
C ARG A 37 20.03 1.28 26.41
N LYS A 38 20.77 0.17 26.61
CA LYS A 38 21.73 0.05 27.71
C LYS A 38 22.92 1.01 27.53
N MET A 39 23.43 1.13 26.30
CA MET A 39 24.47 2.09 25.95
C MET A 39 23.99 3.54 26.07
N ALA A 40 22.77 3.83 25.61
CA ALA A 40 22.13 5.14 25.77
C ALA A 40 22.02 5.54 27.24
N ALA A 41 21.62 4.61 28.10
CA ALA A 41 21.52 4.84 29.54
C ALA A 41 22.89 5.08 30.18
N ALA A 42 23.92 4.33 29.79
CA ALA A 42 25.28 4.46 30.33
C ALA A 42 25.91 5.85 30.04
N HIS A 43 25.69 6.38 28.84
CA HIS A 43 26.24 7.67 28.41
C HIS A 43 25.23 8.83 28.57
N SER A 44 24.06 8.58 29.16
CA SER A 44 22.96 9.57 29.25
C SER A 44 23.36 10.81 30.04
N ARG A 45 24.01 10.62 31.20
CA ARG A 45 24.46 11.68 32.11
C ARG A 45 25.57 12.54 31.50
N ASP A 46 26.55 11.93 30.86
CA ASP A 46 27.71 12.62 30.30
C ASP A 46 27.33 13.60 29.19
N PHE A 47 26.30 13.29 28.42
CA PHE A 47 25.80 14.17 27.37
C PHE A 47 24.73 15.14 27.86
N ALA A 48 23.99 14.81 28.92
CA ALA A 48 23.13 15.78 29.59
C ALA A 48 23.96 16.93 30.20
N ALA A 49 25.22 16.65 30.57
CA ALA A 49 26.18 17.65 31.02
C ALA A 49 26.78 18.51 29.89
N LEU A 50 26.52 18.22 28.61
CA LEU A 50 27.05 19.01 27.49
C LEU A 50 26.18 20.25 27.21
N PRO A 51 26.79 21.40 26.88
CA PRO A 51 26.08 22.57 26.36
C PRO A 51 25.28 22.24 25.09
N ALA A 52 24.14 22.90 24.88
CA ALA A 52 23.22 22.65 23.77
C ALA A 52 23.89 22.56 22.40
N GLY A 53 24.75 23.54 22.06
CA GLY A 53 25.48 23.53 20.78
C GLY A 53 26.46 22.36 20.61
N GLN A 54 26.99 21.81 21.70
CA GLN A 54 27.88 20.64 21.65
C GLN A 54 27.10 19.32 21.56
N ARG A 55 25.87 19.27 22.07
CA ARG A 55 24.97 18.10 21.93
C ARG A 55 24.61 17.87 20.47
N ALA A 56 24.31 18.95 19.73
CA ALA A 56 24.03 18.91 18.29
C ALA A 56 25.25 18.44 17.48
N ALA A 57 26.44 18.99 17.77
CA ALA A 57 27.68 18.60 17.09
C ALA A 57 28.04 17.12 17.31
N VAL A 58 27.79 16.57 18.51
CA VAL A 58 28.01 15.15 18.79
C VAL A 58 26.99 14.27 18.05
N ALA A 59 25.71 14.67 18.01
CA ALA A 59 24.69 13.95 17.25
C ALA A 59 25.01 13.93 15.76
N GLN A 60 25.45 15.07 15.21
CA GLN A 60 25.90 15.20 13.83
C GLN A 60 27.18 14.39 13.55
N GLY A 61 28.16 14.38 14.46
CA GLY A 61 29.36 13.54 14.28
C GLY A 61 29.07 12.03 14.32
N LEU A 62 28.08 11.59 15.11
CA LEU A 62 27.62 10.20 15.11
C LEU A 62 26.91 9.85 13.80
N TRP A 63 26.10 10.77 13.28
CA TRP A 63 25.46 10.67 11.98
C TRP A 63 26.48 10.54 10.84
N GLU A 64 27.42 11.48 10.75
CA GLU A 64 28.44 11.54 9.71
C GLU A 64 29.42 10.34 9.75
N SER A 65 29.57 9.71 10.91
CA SER A 65 30.41 8.51 11.04
C SER A 65 29.82 7.26 10.38
N GLY A 66 28.56 7.30 9.93
CA GLY A 66 27.91 6.20 9.20
C GLY A 66 27.65 4.94 10.04
N VAL A 67 27.79 5.04 11.37
CA VAL A 67 27.59 3.92 12.30
C VAL A 67 26.11 3.76 12.70
N LEU A 68 25.27 4.78 12.51
CA LEU A 68 23.85 4.80 12.89
C LEU A 68 22.96 5.32 11.73
N GLU A 69 21.92 4.58 11.36
CA GLU A 69 20.83 5.07 10.47
C GLU A 69 19.81 5.94 11.25
N ASP A 70 19.02 6.75 10.53
CA ASP A 70 18.16 7.84 11.03
C ASP A 70 17.32 7.46 12.26
N GLY A 71 16.76 6.25 12.24
CA GLY A 71 15.91 5.73 13.32
C GLY A 71 16.64 5.44 14.63
N HIS A 72 17.92 5.07 14.59
CA HIS A 72 18.70 4.74 15.80
C HIS A 72 19.20 5.99 16.51
N LEU A 73 19.57 7.02 15.74
CA LEU A 73 19.91 8.34 16.25
C LEU A 73 18.66 8.99 16.86
N ALA A 74 17.50 8.86 16.20
CA ALA A 74 16.22 9.33 16.71
C ALA A 74 15.82 8.65 18.03
N ILE A 75 16.07 7.34 18.21
CA ILE A 75 15.79 6.64 19.48
C ILE A 75 16.75 7.10 20.60
N LEU A 76 18.03 7.32 20.29
CA LEU A 76 19.03 7.84 21.22
C LEU A 76 18.74 9.30 21.64
N LEU A 77 18.27 10.14 20.70
CA LEU A 77 17.87 11.54 20.93
C LEU A 77 16.53 11.63 21.66
N TYR A 78 15.54 10.82 21.27
CA TYR A 78 14.22 10.75 21.91
C TYR A 78 14.31 10.29 23.37
N ALA A 79 15.22 9.34 23.67
CA ALA A 79 15.50 8.92 25.04
C ALA A 79 16.10 10.05 25.91
N ARG A 80 16.73 11.08 25.30
CA ARG A 80 17.28 12.24 26.01
C ARG A 80 16.33 13.43 26.09
N LEU A 81 15.59 13.75 25.03
CA LEU A 81 14.63 14.85 25.02
C LEU A 81 13.47 14.61 26.00
N LYS A 82 13.09 13.34 26.21
CA LYS A 82 12.04 12.97 27.19
C LYS A 82 12.49 13.05 28.66
N ALA A 83 13.79 13.21 28.92
CA ALA A 83 14.37 13.18 30.27
C ALA A 83 14.93 14.53 30.75
N ALA A 84 14.95 15.58 29.92
CA ALA A 84 15.42 16.92 30.30
C ALA A 84 14.23 17.88 30.49
N PRO A 85 14.03 18.49 31.68
CA PRO A 85 12.99 19.49 31.86
C PRO A 85 13.44 20.85 31.29
N GLY A 86 12.71 21.31 30.28
CA GLY A 86 12.77 22.67 29.75
C GLY A 86 13.80 22.87 28.63
N THR A 87 13.31 23.01 27.39
CA THR A 87 13.83 23.92 26.34
C THR A 87 13.07 23.69 25.02
N ALA A 88 12.16 24.61 24.68
CA ALA A 88 11.53 24.68 23.36
C ALA A 88 12.55 25.09 22.25
N GLU A 89 13.64 25.76 22.64
CA GLU A 89 14.72 26.19 21.73
C GLU A 89 15.52 25.03 21.11
N ASP A 90 15.57 23.86 21.76
CA ASP A 90 16.30 22.68 21.22
C ASP A 90 15.53 22.02 20.06
N HIS A 91 14.22 22.27 19.92
CA HIS A 91 13.41 21.78 18.79
C HIS A 91 13.63 22.62 17.52
N GLU A 92 13.70 23.95 17.63
CA GLU A 92 13.89 24.85 16.47
C GLU A 92 15.29 24.73 15.84
N ALA A 93 16.34 24.50 16.65
CA ALA A 93 17.70 24.31 16.14
C ALA A 93 17.83 23.04 15.27
N PHE A 94 16.99 22.03 15.52
CA PHE A 94 16.95 20.79 14.73
C PHE A 94 16.21 20.98 13.41
N ASP A 95 15.10 21.72 13.41
CA ASP A 95 14.32 22.03 12.20
C ASP A 95 15.12 22.92 11.21
N HIS A 96 15.98 23.81 11.71
CA HIS A 96 16.81 24.66 10.87
C HIS A 96 17.92 23.92 10.09
N VAL A 97 18.40 22.77 10.59
CA VAL A 97 19.39 21.94 9.88
C VAL A 97 18.73 21.08 8.79
N HIS A 98 17.41 20.86 8.89
CA HIS A 98 16.67 19.95 8.01
C HIS A 98 15.60 20.60 7.11
N GLY A 99 15.60 21.92 6.96
CA GLY A 99 14.95 22.62 5.84
C GLY A 99 13.47 22.26 5.65
N ALA A 100 12.61 22.65 6.59
CA ALA A 100 11.17 22.58 6.44
C ALA A 100 10.62 23.89 5.82
N ASP A 101 10.44 23.90 4.49
CA ASP A 101 9.52 24.83 3.84
C ASP A 101 8.08 24.36 4.07
N SER A 102 7.43 24.85 5.13
CA SER A 102 5.99 25.11 5.10
C SER A 102 5.55 25.96 6.28
N ALA A 103 5.08 27.15 5.95
CA ALA A 103 4.48 28.13 6.82
C ALA A 103 3.31 27.57 7.65
N LEU A 104 3.43 27.65 8.97
CA LEU A 104 2.30 27.73 9.89
C LEU A 104 2.65 28.78 10.96
N ALA A 105 2.24 30.01 10.68
CA ALA A 105 2.33 31.11 11.64
C ALA A 105 1.37 30.85 12.82
N PRO A 106 1.83 31.01 14.09
CA PRO A 106 0.93 31.12 15.23
C PRO A 106 0.27 32.50 15.23
N ARG A 107 -1.07 32.53 15.31
CA ARG A 107 -1.86 33.75 15.52
C ARG A 107 -1.77 34.21 16.99
N ASP A 108 -1.46 35.50 17.13
CA ASP A 108 -1.84 36.45 18.18
C ASP A 108 -1.54 36.14 19.65
N VAL A 109 -0.38 36.63 20.12
CA VAL A 109 -0.29 37.34 21.41
C VAL A 109 0.38 38.69 21.15
N ALA A 110 -0.38 39.75 21.39
CA ALA A 110 0.02 41.14 21.14
C ALA A 110 0.85 41.71 22.30
N VAL A 111 2.05 42.22 22.01
CA VAL A 111 2.62 43.45 22.64
C VAL A 111 3.43 44.20 21.57
N ARG A 112 3.20 45.52 21.46
CA ARG A 112 3.71 46.45 20.43
C ARG A 112 4.93 47.29 20.94
N PRO A 113 5.62 48.11 20.10
CA PRO A 113 7.08 48.22 19.89
C PRO A 113 7.68 49.51 20.57
N PRO A 114 8.79 50.22 20.15
CA PRO A 114 9.75 50.09 19.03
C PRO A 114 11.25 50.34 19.36
N LEU A 115 12.18 50.16 18.40
CA LEU A 115 13.14 51.15 17.82
C LEU A 115 14.51 50.42 17.66
N VAL A 116 15.45 50.65 16.74
CA VAL A 116 15.68 51.53 15.58
C VAL A 116 16.85 50.90 14.77
N ALA A 117 16.91 51.33 13.51
CA ALA A 117 17.79 50.99 12.40
C ALA A 117 19.31 50.86 12.62
N SER A 118 19.94 50.11 11.69
CA SER A 118 21.09 50.49 10.82
C SER A 118 22.02 49.29 10.59
N SER A 119 22.79 49.09 9.52
CA SER A 119 22.83 49.60 8.14
C SER A 119 23.98 48.86 7.41
N ARG A 120 23.69 48.25 6.23
CA ARG A 120 24.62 47.93 5.10
C ARG A 120 25.66 46.78 5.27
N PRO A 121 26.30 46.31 4.17
CA PRO A 121 25.76 45.81 2.90
C PRO A 121 26.35 44.44 2.47
N LEU A 122 25.70 43.76 1.52
CA LEU A 122 26.20 42.56 0.81
C LEU A 122 27.47 42.84 -0.02
N PRO A 123 28.37 41.85 -0.17
CA PRO A 123 29.22 41.74 -1.35
C PRO A 123 28.74 40.62 -2.30
N GLN A 124 28.63 41.01 -3.55
CA GLN A 124 28.48 40.21 -4.75
C GLN A 124 29.74 39.35 -4.98
N HIS A 125 29.60 38.08 -5.37
CA HIS A 125 30.43 37.50 -6.42
C HIS A 125 29.72 36.31 -7.08
N ILE A 126 29.83 36.32 -8.40
CA ILE A 126 29.09 35.60 -9.44
C ILE A 126 29.96 34.46 -9.97
N PHE A 127 29.32 33.31 -10.21
CA PHE A 127 29.64 32.22 -11.16
C PHE A 127 31.10 31.75 -11.34
N SER A 128 31.33 30.46 -11.09
CA SER A 128 32.01 29.60 -12.07
C SER A 128 31.50 28.16 -11.98
N LEU A 129 30.83 27.73 -13.06
CA LEU A 129 30.45 26.34 -13.32
C LEU A 129 31.63 25.65 -14.02
N THR A 130 32.13 24.55 -13.47
CA THR A 130 32.88 23.54 -14.22
C THR A 130 32.43 22.13 -13.81
N PRO A 131 32.11 21.23 -14.75
CA PRO A 131 31.65 19.88 -14.44
C PRO A 131 32.86 18.95 -14.28
N GLN A 132 33.15 18.48 -13.07
CA GLN A 132 34.09 17.38 -12.86
C GLN A 132 33.34 16.04 -12.92
N ALA A 133 33.50 15.34 -14.05
CA ALA A 133 33.14 13.94 -14.20
C ALA A 133 33.94 13.08 -13.21
N ARG A 134 33.25 12.25 -12.41
CA ARG A 134 33.87 11.15 -11.66
C ARG A 134 33.58 9.82 -12.36
N PRO A 135 34.58 8.96 -12.56
CA PRO A 135 34.38 7.66 -13.21
C PRO A 135 33.70 6.67 -12.25
N LEU A 136 32.63 6.03 -12.72
CA LEU A 136 31.99 4.91 -12.04
C LEU A 136 32.87 3.66 -12.17
N ALA A 137 33.34 3.14 -11.04
CA ALA A 137 34.06 1.86 -10.98
C ALA A 137 33.09 0.68 -11.26
N PRO A 138 33.54 -0.39 -11.96
CA PRO A 138 32.67 -1.45 -12.45
C PRO A 138 32.52 -2.57 -11.41
N GLN A 139 31.32 -2.78 -10.89
CA GLN A 139 30.95 -4.04 -10.22
C GLN A 139 29.58 -4.52 -10.72
N CYS A 140 29.55 -4.97 -11.98
CA CYS A 140 28.50 -5.82 -12.53
C CYS A 140 29.07 -7.22 -12.77
N ARG A 141 29.04 -8.10 -11.75
CA ARG A 141 29.24 -9.54 -11.96
C ARG A 141 27.90 -10.21 -12.27
N ARG A 142 27.68 -10.38 -13.58
CA ARG A 142 27.07 -11.51 -14.29
C ARG A 142 25.78 -12.13 -13.69
N VAL A 143 24.66 -11.80 -14.31
CA VAL A 143 23.70 -12.82 -14.82
C VAL A 143 23.89 -12.86 -16.33
N ALA A 144 24.89 -13.63 -16.77
CA ALA A 144 25.17 -13.85 -18.19
C ALA A 144 24.10 -14.81 -18.74
N GLY A 145 23.15 -14.23 -19.50
CA GLY A 145 22.02 -14.93 -20.13
C GLY A 145 20.85 -14.00 -20.45
N ALA A 146 20.70 -12.90 -19.71
CA ALA A 146 19.65 -11.89 -19.90
C ALA A 146 20.13 -10.59 -20.59
N ALA A 147 21.35 -10.60 -21.16
CA ALA A 147 21.89 -9.46 -21.88
C ALA A 147 21.31 -9.43 -23.31
N ALA A 148 20.52 -8.38 -23.58
CA ALA A 148 19.94 -7.98 -24.88
C ALA A 148 18.55 -8.52 -25.27
N MET A 149 17.66 -8.86 -24.33
CA MET A 149 16.22 -8.97 -24.68
C MET A 149 15.63 -7.55 -24.79
N PRO A 150 15.05 -7.14 -25.93
CA PRO A 150 14.48 -5.80 -26.10
C PRO A 150 13.37 -5.56 -25.07
N VAL A 151 13.18 -4.30 -24.65
CA VAL A 151 12.20 -3.91 -23.61
C VAL A 151 10.81 -4.47 -23.92
N ILE A 152 10.42 -4.46 -25.19
CA ILE A 152 9.15 -5.00 -25.68
C ILE A 152 9.05 -6.51 -25.42
N ALA A 153 10.10 -7.28 -25.72
CA ALA A 153 10.07 -8.72 -25.53
C ALA A 153 10.00 -9.09 -24.04
N ARG A 154 10.63 -8.31 -23.16
CA ARG A 154 10.46 -8.45 -21.69
C ARG A 154 9.04 -8.10 -21.22
N ALA A 155 8.40 -7.11 -21.83
CA ALA A 155 7.02 -6.77 -21.54
C ALA A 155 6.04 -7.88 -22.00
N LEU A 156 6.25 -8.45 -23.19
CA LEU A 156 5.46 -9.58 -23.69
C LEU A 156 5.64 -10.84 -22.85
N LEU A 157 6.88 -11.13 -22.42
CA LEU A 157 7.15 -12.25 -21.50
C LEU A 157 6.44 -12.04 -20.15
N THR A 158 6.52 -10.82 -19.60
CA THR A 158 5.80 -10.45 -18.38
C THR A 158 4.29 -10.61 -18.54
N ALA A 159 3.73 -10.15 -19.67
CA ALA A 159 2.31 -10.28 -19.98
C ALA A 159 1.86 -11.75 -20.06
N LEU A 160 2.63 -12.60 -20.74
CA LEU A 160 2.37 -14.04 -20.82
C LEU A 160 2.36 -14.70 -19.43
N LEU A 161 3.37 -14.41 -18.61
CA LEU A 161 3.48 -14.95 -17.26
C LEU A 161 2.36 -14.44 -16.34
N ALA A 162 2.10 -13.14 -16.37
CA ALA A 162 1.07 -12.49 -15.55
C ALA A 162 -0.34 -12.95 -15.93
N GLY A 163 -0.68 -12.96 -17.22
CA GLY A 163 -1.98 -13.42 -17.71
C GLY A 163 -2.24 -14.89 -17.37
N THR A 164 -1.23 -15.76 -17.54
CA THR A 164 -1.33 -17.17 -17.15
C THR A 164 -1.50 -17.34 -15.64
N ALA A 165 -0.74 -16.58 -14.84
CA ALA A 165 -0.86 -16.62 -13.37
C ALA A 165 -2.24 -16.10 -12.90
N SER A 166 -2.77 -15.05 -13.53
CA SER A 166 -4.12 -14.55 -13.25
C SER A 166 -5.20 -15.56 -13.63
N ALA A 167 -5.12 -16.20 -14.80
CA ALA A 167 -6.06 -17.25 -15.20
C ALA A 167 -6.04 -18.43 -14.21
N PHE A 168 -4.84 -18.91 -13.84
CA PHE A 168 -4.68 -19.94 -12.81
C PHE A 168 -5.30 -19.53 -11.48
N LEU A 169 -5.07 -18.29 -11.04
CA LEU A 169 -5.65 -17.76 -9.81
C LEU A 169 -7.17 -17.75 -9.87
N LEU A 170 -7.76 -17.25 -10.96
CA LEU A 170 -9.21 -17.17 -11.14
C LEU A 170 -9.86 -18.55 -11.02
N TRP A 171 -9.38 -19.54 -11.79
CA TRP A 171 -9.90 -20.90 -11.72
C TRP A 171 -9.71 -21.55 -10.35
N SER A 172 -8.55 -21.35 -9.73
CA SER A 172 -8.28 -21.90 -8.41
C SER A 172 -9.21 -21.32 -7.35
N LEU A 173 -9.58 -20.05 -7.46
CA LEU A 173 -10.50 -19.40 -6.53
C LEU A 173 -11.96 -19.77 -6.78
N ASP A 174 -12.37 -19.98 -8.03
CA ASP A 174 -13.69 -20.51 -8.34
C ASP A 174 -13.85 -21.93 -7.79
N LEU A 175 -12.85 -22.79 -7.99
CA LEU A 175 -12.80 -24.14 -7.42
C LEU A 175 -12.79 -24.10 -5.88
N ALA A 176 -11.98 -23.22 -5.27
CA ALA A 176 -11.93 -23.08 -3.83
C ALA A 176 -13.27 -22.59 -3.26
N GLY A 177 -13.94 -21.66 -3.94
CA GLY A 177 -15.26 -21.16 -3.58
C GLY A 177 -16.34 -22.25 -3.65
N ALA A 178 -16.37 -23.03 -4.73
CA ALA A 178 -17.28 -24.16 -4.89
C ALA A 178 -17.03 -25.24 -3.82
N TRP A 179 -15.77 -25.55 -3.55
CA TRP A 179 -15.37 -26.51 -2.53
C TRP A 179 -15.80 -26.07 -1.13
N PHE A 180 -15.55 -24.80 -0.77
CA PHE A 180 -15.99 -24.23 0.52
C PHE A 180 -17.52 -24.20 0.64
N ALA A 181 -18.23 -23.87 -0.43
CA ALA A 181 -19.70 -23.88 -0.45
C ALA A 181 -20.27 -25.26 -0.14
N ALA A 182 -19.64 -26.33 -0.64
CA ALA A 182 -20.00 -27.72 -0.35
C ALA A 182 -19.55 -28.18 1.05
N HIS A 183 -18.48 -27.60 1.61
CA HIS A 183 -17.84 -28.04 2.85
C HIS A 183 -17.67 -26.90 3.86
N ARG A 184 -18.77 -26.21 4.21
CA ARG A 184 -18.75 -25.05 5.13
C ARG A 184 -18.06 -25.28 6.48
N TRP A 185 -17.98 -26.54 6.94
CA TRP A 185 -17.25 -26.91 8.15
C TRP A 185 -15.74 -26.59 8.07
N MET A 186 -15.17 -26.45 6.88
CA MET A 186 -13.78 -26.05 6.68
C MET A 186 -13.45 -24.67 7.22
N VAL A 187 -14.45 -23.83 7.49
CA VAL A 187 -14.23 -22.54 8.15
C VAL A 187 -13.48 -22.69 9.47
N TRP A 188 -13.65 -23.82 10.17
CA TRP A 188 -12.92 -24.13 11.41
C TRP A 188 -11.42 -24.38 11.20
N LEU A 189 -10.99 -24.67 9.96
CA LEU A 189 -9.58 -24.79 9.59
C LEU A 189 -8.95 -23.44 9.20
N LEU A 190 -9.74 -22.37 9.15
CA LEU A 190 -9.25 -21.03 8.80
C LEU A 190 -8.08 -20.54 9.67
N PRO A 191 -8.05 -20.73 11.02
CA PRO A 191 -6.88 -20.40 11.82
C PRO A 191 -5.60 -21.11 11.34
N ALA A 192 -5.70 -22.41 11.07
CA ALA A 192 -4.58 -23.22 10.60
C ALA A 192 -4.12 -22.78 9.21
N ALA A 193 -5.05 -22.50 8.29
CA ALA A 193 -4.74 -21.96 6.98
C ALA A 193 -3.99 -20.62 7.10
N GLY A 194 -4.46 -19.70 7.94
CA GLY A 194 -3.81 -18.43 8.20
C GLY A 194 -2.37 -18.60 8.71
N TRP A 195 -2.16 -19.48 9.69
CA TRP A 195 -0.81 -19.80 10.17
C TRP A 195 0.09 -20.38 9.07
N LEU A 196 -0.42 -21.33 8.27
CA LEU A 196 0.31 -21.92 7.14
C LEU A 196 0.70 -20.85 6.10
N THR A 197 -0.20 -19.91 5.78
CA THR A 197 0.10 -18.83 4.83
C THR A 197 1.22 -17.93 5.34
N GLN A 198 1.21 -17.56 6.62
CA GLN A 198 2.27 -16.76 7.23
C GLN A 198 3.59 -17.51 7.29
N TRP A 199 3.56 -18.79 7.67
CA TRP A 199 4.74 -19.64 7.69
C TRP A 199 5.37 -19.72 6.31
N PHE A 200 4.59 -20.00 5.26
CA PHE A 200 5.10 -20.07 3.90
C PHE A 200 5.76 -18.76 3.44
N TYR A 201 5.11 -17.62 3.73
CA TYR A 201 5.65 -16.29 3.42
C TYR A 201 6.97 -15.97 4.12
N ARG A 202 7.12 -16.37 5.39
CA ARG A 202 8.37 -16.22 6.15
C ARG A 202 9.49 -17.04 5.52
N GLN A 203 9.20 -18.25 5.03
CA GLN A 203 10.20 -19.09 4.36
C GLN A 203 10.62 -18.53 3.00
N THR A 204 9.69 -17.89 2.27
CA THR A 204 10.03 -17.30 0.98
C THR A 204 10.75 -15.96 1.10
N GLY A 205 10.57 -15.23 2.21
CA GLY A 205 11.08 -13.87 2.40
C GLY A 205 10.35 -12.85 1.55
N ALA A 206 9.03 -13.03 1.33
CA ALA A 206 8.22 -12.15 0.52
C ALA A 206 7.55 -11.05 1.38
N GLY A 207 7.65 -9.79 0.97
CA GLY A 207 7.12 -8.61 1.65
C GLY A 207 5.79 -8.10 1.10
N GLY A 208 5.30 -8.67 0.00
CA GLY A 208 4.01 -8.34 -0.62
C GLY A 208 4.03 -6.98 -1.31
N MET A 209 2.89 -6.29 -1.35
CA MET A 209 2.75 -5.04 -2.12
C MET A 209 3.66 -3.91 -1.62
N VAL A 210 3.96 -3.87 -0.33
CA VAL A 210 4.87 -2.89 0.27
C VAL A 210 6.28 -3.03 -0.35
N GLU A 211 6.81 -4.25 -0.41
CA GLU A 211 8.10 -4.53 -1.09
C GLU A 211 8.05 -4.12 -2.57
N VAL A 212 6.96 -4.44 -3.28
CA VAL A 212 6.80 -4.07 -4.70
C VAL A 212 6.86 -2.55 -4.90
N LEU A 213 6.18 -1.78 -4.05
CA LEU A 213 6.13 -0.33 -4.17
C LEU A 213 7.46 0.33 -3.78
N ALA A 214 8.14 -0.18 -2.74
CA ALA A 214 9.46 0.27 -2.35
C ALA A 214 10.49 0.02 -3.46
N ASP A 215 10.47 -1.18 -4.06
CA ASP A 215 11.41 -1.57 -5.11
C ASP A 215 11.17 -0.84 -6.45
N ILE A 216 9.96 -0.33 -6.70
CA ILE A 216 9.70 0.55 -7.86
C ILE A 216 10.48 1.88 -7.74
N ARG A 217 10.72 2.34 -6.52
CA ARG A 217 11.44 3.59 -6.24
C ARG A 217 12.96 3.38 -6.16
N ASP A 218 13.42 2.16 -5.88
CA ASP A 218 14.85 1.83 -5.81
C ASP A 218 15.38 1.32 -7.16
N PRO A 219 16.34 2.00 -7.82
CA PRO A 219 17.00 1.51 -9.04
C PRO A 219 17.69 0.13 -8.88
N ARG A 220 17.95 -0.31 -7.65
CA ARG A 220 18.54 -1.61 -7.31
C ARG A 220 17.52 -2.59 -6.71
N GLY A 221 16.28 -2.14 -6.52
CA GLY A 221 15.17 -2.93 -5.98
C GLY A 221 14.94 -4.17 -6.83
N ARG A 222 14.71 -5.31 -6.17
CA ARG A 222 14.43 -6.58 -6.82
C ARG A 222 13.47 -7.38 -5.96
N VAL A 223 12.24 -7.42 -6.43
CA VAL A 223 11.20 -8.22 -5.81
C VAL A 223 11.57 -9.69 -5.88
N ASN A 224 11.47 -10.38 -4.75
CA ASN A 224 11.74 -11.80 -4.68
C ASN A 224 10.72 -12.59 -5.52
N TRP A 225 11.17 -13.29 -6.56
CA TRP A 225 10.28 -14.06 -7.45
C TRP A 225 9.44 -15.13 -6.72
N ARG A 226 9.92 -15.62 -5.57
CA ARG A 226 9.18 -16.57 -4.71
C ARG A 226 7.90 -15.97 -4.13
N MET A 227 7.73 -14.64 -4.20
CA MET A 227 6.49 -13.96 -3.85
C MET A 227 5.31 -14.44 -4.71
N ALA A 228 5.51 -14.71 -6.00
CA ALA A 228 4.44 -15.16 -6.88
C ALA A 228 3.81 -16.48 -6.40
N PRO A 229 4.54 -17.59 -6.23
CA PRO A 229 3.95 -18.83 -5.69
C PRO A 229 3.46 -18.67 -4.25
N ALA A 230 4.08 -17.81 -3.43
CA ALA A 230 3.64 -17.54 -2.06
C ALA A 230 2.28 -16.86 -1.98
N VAL A 231 2.09 -15.79 -2.74
CA VAL A 231 0.82 -15.05 -2.73
C VAL A 231 -0.30 -15.90 -3.32
N LEU A 232 -0.04 -16.62 -4.42
CA LEU A 232 -1.03 -17.50 -5.05
C LEU A 232 -1.50 -18.60 -4.09
N THR A 233 -0.56 -19.36 -3.53
CA THR A 233 -0.88 -20.46 -2.60
C THR A 233 -1.56 -19.94 -1.34
N GLY A 234 -1.08 -18.83 -0.79
CA GLY A 234 -1.66 -18.21 0.39
C GLY A 234 -3.12 -17.81 0.17
N THR A 235 -3.41 -17.16 -0.96
CA THR A 235 -4.79 -16.76 -1.28
C THR A 235 -5.70 -17.96 -1.50
N ILE A 236 -5.24 -19.00 -2.21
CA ILE A 236 -6.03 -20.22 -2.40
C ILE A 236 -6.36 -20.88 -1.06
N LEU A 237 -5.40 -20.99 -0.13
CA LEU A 237 -5.63 -21.53 1.21
C LEU A 237 -6.63 -20.71 2.03
N THR A 238 -6.53 -19.37 1.98
CA THR A 238 -7.50 -18.47 2.63
C THR A 238 -8.92 -18.72 2.11
N HIS A 239 -9.09 -18.83 0.79
CA HIS A 239 -10.39 -19.02 0.16
C HIS A 239 -10.96 -20.42 0.35
N LEU A 240 -10.12 -21.46 0.34
CA LEU A 240 -10.54 -22.85 0.63
C LEU A 240 -11.19 -22.97 2.00
N CYS A 241 -10.74 -22.18 2.98
CA CYS A 241 -11.30 -22.16 4.33
C CYS A 241 -12.30 -21.01 4.55
N GLY A 242 -12.74 -20.31 3.50
CA GLY A 242 -13.79 -19.29 3.58
C GLY A 242 -13.36 -17.93 4.11
N GLY A 243 -12.07 -17.62 4.20
CA GLY A 243 -11.59 -16.31 4.62
C GLY A 243 -12.09 -15.20 3.70
N SER A 244 -12.54 -14.07 4.27
CA SER A 244 -13.00 -12.92 3.49
C SER A 244 -11.80 -12.15 2.96
N ALA A 245 -11.41 -12.44 1.72
CA ALA A 245 -10.31 -11.81 1.02
C ALA A 245 -10.60 -11.68 -0.48
N GLY A 246 -9.79 -10.90 -1.17
CA GLY A 246 -9.84 -10.63 -2.60
C GLY A 246 -8.74 -11.32 -3.39
N ARG A 247 -8.70 -11.07 -4.70
CA ARG A 247 -7.79 -11.76 -5.64
C ARG A 247 -6.80 -10.84 -6.36
N GLU A 248 -6.97 -9.54 -6.27
CA GLU A 248 -6.33 -8.64 -7.24
C GLU A 248 -5.01 -8.09 -6.73
N GLY A 249 -4.93 -7.83 -5.42
CA GLY A 249 -3.63 -7.67 -4.77
C GLY A 249 -2.72 -8.87 -4.99
N THR A 250 -3.29 -10.09 -5.02
CA THR A 250 -2.55 -11.33 -5.33
C THR A 250 -2.06 -11.36 -6.76
N ALA A 251 -2.92 -11.08 -7.74
CA ALA A 251 -2.54 -11.05 -9.15
C ALA A 251 -1.47 -9.99 -9.43
N VAL A 252 -1.65 -8.77 -8.91
CA VAL A 252 -0.70 -7.67 -9.07
C VAL A 252 0.65 -7.98 -8.43
N GLN A 253 0.68 -8.52 -7.20
CA GLN A 253 1.93 -8.90 -6.52
C GLN A 253 2.65 -10.04 -7.25
N ALA A 254 1.91 -11.07 -7.67
CA ALA A 254 2.48 -12.18 -8.44
C ALA A 254 3.06 -11.69 -9.78
N ALA A 255 2.30 -10.85 -10.50
CA ALA A 255 2.74 -10.30 -11.78
C ALA A 255 3.96 -9.38 -11.65
N ALA A 256 4.04 -8.55 -10.60
CA ALA A 256 5.21 -7.73 -10.31
C ALA A 256 6.46 -8.60 -10.03
N ALA A 257 6.32 -9.65 -9.21
CA ALA A 257 7.42 -10.58 -8.95
C ALA A 257 7.88 -11.33 -10.21
N LEU A 258 6.94 -11.71 -11.09
CA LEU A 258 7.23 -12.34 -12.39
C LEU A 258 7.88 -11.36 -13.37
N ALA A 259 7.50 -10.07 -13.35
CA ALA A 259 8.14 -9.02 -14.13
C ALA A 259 9.62 -8.87 -13.73
N GLY A 260 9.90 -8.81 -12.41
CA GLY A 260 11.27 -8.78 -11.90
C GLY A 260 12.08 -10.00 -12.34
N ARG A 261 11.46 -11.19 -12.36
CA ARG A 261 12.09 -12.43 -12.83
C ARG A 261 12.36 -12.46 -14.34
N ALA A 262 11.49 -11.83 -15.12
CA ALA A 262 11.63 -11.61 -16.57
C ALA A 262 12.62 -10.47 -16.91
N GLY A 263 13.10 -9.74 -15.89
CA GLY A 263 13.97 -8.58 -16.05
C GLY A 263 13.25 -7.36 -16.60
N ALA A 264 11.91 -7.30 -16.51
CA ALA A 264 11.10 -6.13 -16.83
C ALA A 264 10.97 -5.19 -15.62
N ASP A 265 10.53 -3.95 -15.88
CA ASP A 265 10.14 -3.04 -14.81
C ASP A 265 8.89 -3.57 -14.08
N LEU A 266 8.85 -3.45 -12.75
CA LEU A 266 7.76 -3.96 -11.92
C LEU A 266 6.41 -3.33 -12.28
N ARG A 267 6.39 -2.08 -12.77
CA ARG A 267 5.17 -1.41 -13.25
C ARG A 267 4.54 -2.15 -14.43
N VAL A 268 5.34 -2.78 -15.30
CA VAL A 268 4.83 -3.62 -16.39
C VAL A 268 4.10 -4.84 -15.82
N GLY A 269 4.62 -5.42 -14.73
CA GLY A 269 3.97 -6.49 -13.97
C GLY A 269 2.67 -6.02 -13.33
N ILE A 270 2.67 -4.86 -12.67
CA ILE A 270 1.44 -4.29 -12.07
C ILE A 270 0.38 -4.07 -13.15
N ALA A 271 0.75 -3.47 -14.28
CA ALA A 271 -0.16 -3.21 -15.39
C ALA A 271 -0.74 -4.51 -15.96
N ALA A 272 0.11 -5.50 -16.21
CA ALA A 272 -0.30 -6.81 -16.73
C ALA A 272 -1.17 -7.59 -15.74
N GLY A 273 -0.81 -7.60 -14.46
CA GLY A 273 -1.56 -8.28 -13.39
C GLY A 273 -2.94 -7.67 -13.18
N PHE A 274 -3.02 -6.33 -13.13
CA PHE A 274 -4.29 -5.63 -12.98
C PHE A 274 -5.18 -5.79 -14.22
N GLY A 275 -4.63 -5.59 -15.43
CA GLY A 275 -5.36 -5.76 -16.68
C GLY A 275 -5.95 -7.17 -16.81
N SER A 276 -5.13 -8.20 -16.56
CA SER A 276 -5.55 -9.60 -16.67
C SER A 276 -6.56 -10.06 -15.63
N VAL A 277 -6.42 -9.62 -14.38
CA VAL A 277 -7.31 -10.08 -13.30
C VAL A 277 -8.69 -9.43 -13.39
N PHE A 278 -8.79 -8.20 -13.90
CA PHE A 278 -10.05 -7.46 -13.99
C PHE A 278 -10.68 -7.43 -15.39
N GLY A 279 -9.91 -7.68 -16.45
CA GLY A 279 -10.39 -7.46 -17.82
C GLY A 279 -10.49 -5.96 -18.16
N THR A 280 -9.68 -5.13 -17.49
CA THR A 280 -9.68 -3.67 -17.60
C THR A 280 -8.26 -3.16 -17.89
N PRO A 281 -7.74 -3.37 -19.11
CA PRO A 281 -6.35 -3.06 -19.45
C PRO A 281 -6.02 -1.56 -19.40
N TRP A 282 -6.94 -0.66 -19.76
CA TRP A 282 -6.68 0.78 -19.65
C TRP A 282 -6.54 1.20 -18.19
N ALA A 283 -7.42 0.70 -17.33
CA ALA A 283 -7.33 0.92 -15.90
C ALA A 283 -6.03 0.36 -15.31
N GLY A 284 -5.63 -0.86 -15.71
CA GLY A 284 -4.38 -1.47 -15.26
C GLY A 284 -3.14 -0.68 -15.65
N PHE A 285 -3.12 -0.16 -16.88
CA PHE A 285 -2.08 0.76 -17.34
C PHE A 285 -1.97 1.99 -16.43
N LEU A 286 -3.07 2.71 -16.19
CA LEU A 286 -3.05 3.92 -15.34
C LEU A 286 -2.74 3.58 -13.88
N TYR A 287 -3.30 2.49 -13.37
CA TYR A 287 -3.10 2.02 -12.00
C TYR A 287 -1.61 1.83 -11.70
N ALA A 288 -0.85 1.23 -12.63
CA ALA A 288 0.59 1.00 -12.46
C ALA A 288 1.42 2.28 -12.26
N PHE A 289 0.97 3.41 -12.83
CA PHE A 289 1.61 4.71 -12.62
C PHE A 289 1.06 5.46 -11.41
N GLU A 290 -0.26 5.38 -11.18
CA GLU A 290 -0.91 6.11 -10.12
C GLU A 290 -0.54 5.54 -8.74
N ILE A 291 -0.55 4.21 -8.58
CA ILE A 291 -0.18 3.56 -7.30
C ILE A 291 1.30 3.70 -6.95
N ALA A 292 2.17 3.74 -7.97
CA ALA A 292 3.61 3.98 -7.80
C ALA A 292 3.94 5.46 -7.52
N GLY A 293 2.93 6.34 -7.62
CA GLY A 293 3.10 7.78 -7.59
C GLY A 293 3.49 8.34 -8.96
N ILE A 294 2.60 9.14 -9.54
CA ILE A 294 2.72 9.72 -10.89
C ILE A 294 4.05 10.45 -11.12
N ARG A 295 4.64 11.04 -10.08
CA ARG A 295 5.94 11.75 -10.16
C ARG A 295 7.11 10.84 -10.52
N THR A 296 6.97 9.53 -10.32
CA THR A 296 7.99 8.53 -10.69
C THR A 296 7.78 7.98 -12.10
N ALA A 297 6.74 8.45 -12.81
CA ALA A 297 6.42 8.01 -14.15
C ALA A 297 7.54 8.39 -15.13
N THR A 298 8.12 7.36 -15.75
CA THR A 298 9.15 7.51 -16.77
C THR A 298 8.49 7.29 -18.14
N PRO A 299 8.51 8.27 -19.07
CA PRO A 299 7.82 8.16 -20.36
C PRO A 299 8.16 6.90 -21.17
N GLN A 300 9.40 6.40 -21.01
CA GLN A 300 9.90 5.19 -21.66
C GLN A 300 9.15 3.92 -21.23
N LEU A 301 8.44 3.95 -20.09
CA LEU A 301 7.63 2.83 -19.58
C LEU A 301 6.20 2.83 -20.11
N ILE A 302 5.73 3.89 -20.79
CA ILE A 302 4.36 3.98 -21.29
C ILE A 302 4.05 2.81 -22.25
N GLY A 303 4.87 2.64 -23.29
CA GLY A 303 4.71 1.56 -24.26
C GLY A 303 4.76 0.16 -23.62
N PRO A 304 5.79 -0.16 -22.83
CA PRO A 304 5.89 -1.45 -22.12
C PRO A 304 4.71 -1.75 -21.18
N CYS A 305 4.23 -0.76 -20.42
CA CYS A 305 3.08 -0.95 -19.53
C CYS A 305 1.77 -1.16 -20.30
N LEU A 306 1.56 -0.43 -21.41
CA LEU A 306 0.42 -0.67 -22.30
C LEU A 306 0.45 -2.10 -22.87
N ILE A 307 1.60 -2.52 -23.40
CA ILE A 307 1.78 -3.89 -23.90
C ILE A 307 1.50 -4.90 -22.78
N GLY A 308 2.04 -4.66 -21.58
CA GLY A 308 1.81 -5.50 -20.40
C GLY A 308 0.33 -5.67 -20.08
N ALA A 309 -0.40 -4.56 -19.95
CA ALA A 309 -1.82 -4.56 -19.59
C ALA A 309 -2.69 -5.28 -20.62
N PHE A 310 -2.58 -4.91 -21.90
CA PHE A 310 -3.41 -5.48 -22.97
C PHE A 310 -3.05 -6.93 -23.28
N ALA A 311 -1.76 -7.25 -23.45
CA ALA A 311 -1.36 -8.60 -23.75
C ALA A 311 -1.59 -9.53 -22.56
N GLY A 312 -1.47 -9.04 -21.32
CA GLY A 312 -1.76 -9.82 -20.12
C GLY A 312 -3.24 -10.20 -20.05
N ASP A 313 -4.12 -9.24 -20.34
CA ASP A 313 -5.57 -9.46 -20.45
C ASP A 313 -5.91 -10.47 -21.54
N TRP A 314 -5.40 -10.28 -22.76
CA TRP A 314 -5.61 -11.24 -23.86
C TRP A 314 -5.10 -12.64 -23.54
N VAL A 315 -3.97 -12.78 -22.84
CA VAL A 315 -3.48 -14.09 -22.42
C VAL A 315 -4.44 -14.74 -21.41
N ALA A 316 -4.95 -13.99 -20.43
CA ALA A 316 -5.93 -14.53 -19.48
C ALA A 316 -7.22 -14.96 -20.19
N GLN A 317 -7.71 -14.16 -21.13
CA GLN A 317 -8.87 -14.51 -21.96
C GLN A 317 -8.61 -15.72 -22.85
N ALA A 318 -7.40 -15.85 -23.43
CA ALA A 318 -7.02 -17.01 -24.25
C ALA A 318 -6.99 -18.31 -23.45
N TRP A 319 -6.72 -18.24 -22.15
CA TRP A 319 -6.88 -19.38 -21.25
C TRP A 319 -8.35 -19.73 -21.01
N GLY A 320 -9.29 -18.81 -21.23
CA GLY A 320 -10.73 -18.97 -20.93
C GLY A 320 -11.14 -18.37 -19.60
N ALA A 321 -10.36 -17.43 -19.05
CA ALA A 321 -10.79 -16.66 -17.88
C ALA A 321 -11.97 -15.76 -18.26
N HIS A 322 -13.05 -15.84 -17.49
CA HIS A 322 -14.23 -15.02 -17.67
C HIS A 322 -14.32 -13.95 -16.57
N HIS A 323 -14.64 -12.72 -16.96
CA HIS A 323 -14.88 -11.62 -16.04
C HIS A 323 -16.38 -11.38 -15.89
N THR A 324 -16.82 -11.08 -14.66
CA THR A 324 -18.22 -10.80 -14.36
C THR A 324 -18.65 -9.51 -15.03
N VAL A 325 -19.75 -9.56 -15.80
CA VAL A 325 -20.33 -8.39 -16.45
C VAL A 325 -21.36 -7.75 -15.52
N TYR A 326 -21.16 -6.48 -15.21
CA TYR A 326 -22.12 -5.66 -14.46
C TYR A 326 -22.85 -4.73 -15.42
N ARG A 327 -24.14 -4.48 -15.19
CA ARG A 327 -24.95 -3.62 -16.06
C ARG A 327 -25.64 -2.52 -15.26
N ILE A 328 -25.43 -1.28 -15.70
CA ILE A 328 -26.20 -0.12 -15.25
C ILE A 328 -27.33 0.08 -16.27
N SER A 329 -28.56 -0.22 -15.86
CA SER A 329 -29.74 -0.20 -16.75
C SER A 329 -30.37 1.19 -16.87
N ILE A 330 -30.35 1.97 -15.79
CA ILE A 330 -30.98 3.29 -15.71
C ILE A 330 -29.90 4.33 -15.45
N TRP A 331 -29.80 5.30 -16.36
CA TRP A 331 -28.83 6.39 -16.29
C TRP A 331 -29.52 7.66 -15.79
N PRO A 332 -28.98 8.31 -14.74
CA PRO A 332 -29.50 9.59 -14.32
C PRO A 332 -29.00 10.71 -15.23
N GLU A 333 -29.69 11.84 -15.16
CA GLU A 333 -29.32 13.08 -15.84
C GLU A 333 -28.02 13.69 -15.29
N TRP A 334 -27.45 14.64 -16.03
CA TRP A 334 -26.15 15.25 -15.73
C TRP A 334 -26.04 15.88 -14.32
N TRP A 335 -27.14 16.36 -13.74
CA TRP A 335 -27.16 16.95 -12.40
C TRP A 335 -26.84 15.93 -11.28
N ALA A 336 -26.97 14.63 -11.56
CA ALA A 336 -26.61 13.57 -10.62
C ALA A 336 -25.09 13.50 -10.34
N VAL A 337 -24.25 14.24 -11.08
CA VAL A 337 -22.83 14.43 -10.73
C VAL A 337 -22.66 14.99 -9.31
N GLY A 338 -23.57 15.89 -8.86
CA GLY A 338 -23.54 16.39 -7.49
C GLY A 338 -23.79 15.30 -6.45
N TRP A 339 -24.72 14.37 -6.75
CA TRP A 339 -24.98 13.21 -5.89
C TRP A 339 -23.86 12.18 -5.93
N ALA A 340 -23.21 11.99 -7.09
CA ALA A 340 -22.02 11.16 -7.21
C ALA A 340 -20.88 11.69 -6.32
N ALA A 341 -20.64 13.01 -6.34
CA ALA A 341 -19.65 13.65 -5.45
C ALA A 341 -20.03 13.50 -3.96
N ALA A 342 -21.30 13.75 -3.61
CA ALA A 342 -21.78 13.67 -2.23
C ALA A 342 -21.68 12.24 -1.66
N THR A 343 -22.15 11.24 -2.41
CA THR A 343 -22.01 9.82 -2.02
C THR A 343 -20.56 9.36 -2.06
N GLY A 344 -19.74 9.92 -2.96
CA GLY A 344 -18.28 9.78 -2.96
C GLY A 344 -17.64 10.00 -1.59
N LEU A 345 -18.07 11.03 -0.84
CA LEU A 345 -17.56 11.29 0.50
C LEU A 345 -17.83 10.12 1.47
N LEU A 346 -19.01 9.49 1.37
CA LEU A 346 -19.38 8.33 2.18
C LEU A 346 -18.59 7.08 1.78
N PHE A 347 -18.36 6.88 0.49
CA PHE A 347 -17.48 5.81 -0.01
C PHE A 347 -16.04 5.99 0.50
N GLY A 348 -15.53 7.22 0.51
CA GLY A 348 -14.23 7.54 1.10
C GLY A 348 -14.16 7.27 2.61
N LEU A 349 -15.25 7.55 3.34
CA LEU A 349 -15.35 7.23 4.77
C LEU A 349 -15.34 5.70 5.01
N ALA A 350 -15.99 4.92 4.15
CA ALA A 350 -15.93 3.46 4.23
C ALA A 350 -14.50 2.94 4.00
N ALA A 351 -13.79 3.46 3.00
CA ALA A 351 -12.38 3.13 2.76
C ALA A 351 -11.47 3.52 3.94
N TRP A 352 -11.68 4.72 4.51
CA TRP A 352 -10.97 5.15 5.72
C TRP A 352 -11.24 4.22 6.91
N THR A 353 -12.50 3.85 7.11
CA THR A 353 -12.92 2.92 8.18
C THR A 353 -12.24 1.57 8.00
N TYR A 354 -12.21 1.03 6.77
CA TYR A 354 -11.49 -0.19 6.47
C TYR A 354 -10.00 -0.12 6.84
N HIS A 355 -9.31 0.95 6.47
CA HIS A 355 -7.90 1.16 6.82
C HIS A 355 -7.68 1.25 8.33
N LEU A 356 -8.53 1.99 9.03
CA LEU A 356 -8.46 2.11 10.50
C LEU A 356 -8.65 0.75 11.18
N LEU A 357 -9.68 -0.01 10.81
CA LEU A 357 -9.91 -1.33 11.39
C LEU A 357 -8.76 -2.28 11.06
N THR A 358 -8.28 -2.28 9.82
CA THR A 358 -7.19 -3.17 9.39
C THR A 358 -5.90 -2.86 10.16
N ASP A 359 -5.57 -1.58 10.39
CA ASP A 359 -4.43 -1.16 11.20
C ASP A 359 -4.55 -1.62 12.66
N VAL A 360 -5.74 -1.49 13.26
CA VAL A 360 -6.02 -1.95 14.62
C VAL A 360 -5.89 -3.47 14.71
N VAL A 361 -6.53 -4.20 13.81
CA VAL A 361 -6.46 -5.68 13.76
C VAL A 361 -5.01 -6.13 13.58
N LYS A 362 -4.27 -5.55 12.64
CA LYS A 362 -2.86 -5.86 12.39
C LYS A 362 -1.98 -5.69 13.62
N ARG A 363 -2.30 -4.72 14.47
CA ARG A 363 -1.55 -4.44 15.70
C ARG A 363 -1.89 -5.40 16.84
N TYR A 364 -3.14 -5.84 16.95
CA TYR A 364 -3.64 -6.50 18.18
C TYR A 364 -4.16 -7.93 18.00
N VAL A 365 -4.48 -8.35 16.77
CA VAL A 365 -5.17 -9.61 16.51
C VAL A 365 -4.26 -10.56 15.72
N PRO A 366 -3.63 -11.56 16.36
CA PRO A 366 -2.78 -12.52 15.67
C PRO A 366 -3.60 -13.41 14.72
N VAL A 367 -2.94 -13.96 13.70
CA VAL A 367 -3.57 -14.74 12.62
C VAL A 367 -4.50 -15.86 13.09
N LEU A 368 -4.09 -16.60 14.13
CA LEU A 368 -4.91 -17.67 14.71
C LEU A 368 -6.21 -17.14 15.33
N ALA A 369 -6.13 -16.02 16.06
CA ALA A 369 -7.29 -15.40 16.68
C ALA A 369 -8.21 -14.77 15.62
N GLY A 370 -7.66 -14.07 14.63
CA GLY A 370 -8.43 -13.50 13.53
C GLY A 370 -9.20 -14.57 12.75
N GLY A 371 -8.53 -15.67 12.41
CA GLY A 371 -9.17 -16.82 11.77
C GLY A 371 -10.28 -17.45 12.64
N ALA A 372 -10.05 -17.56 13.95
CA ALA A 372 -11.04 -18.15 14.87
C ALA A 372 -12.27 -17.25 15.02
N VAL A 373 -12.07 -15.93 15.09
CA VAL A 373 -13.16 -14.94 15.14
C VAL A 373 -13.98 -14.98 13.86
N VAL A 374 -13.34 -14.96 12.68
CA VAL A 374 -14.05 -15.04 11.39
C VAL A 374 -14.82 -16.35 11.29
N ALA A 375 -14.21 -17.48 11.68
CA ALA A 375 -14.88 -18.77 11.68
C ALA A 375 -16.10 -18.81 12.60
N LEU A 376 -15.96 -18.30 13.83
CA LEU A 376 -17.05 -18.23 14.80
C LEU A 376 -18.19 -17.36 14.30
N VAL A 377 -17.89 -16.17 13.75
CA VAL A 377 -18.91 -15.24 13.24
C VAL A 377 -19.66 -15.87 12.06
N LEU A 378 -18.95 -16.36 11.04
CA LEU A 378 -19.58 -16.97 9.86
C LEU A 378 -20.42 -18.20 10.23
N TYR A 379 -19.91 -19.07 11.10
CA TYR A 379 -20.63 -20.28 11.50
C TYR A 379 -21.82 -19.99 12.42
N SER A 380 -21.71 -19.08 13.38
CA SER A 380 -22.81 -18.77 14.31
C SER A 380 -23.95 -18.00 13.65
N THR A 381 -23.63 -17.08 12.73
CA THR A 381 -24.63 -16.24 12.04
C THR A 381 -25.13 -16.83 10.73
N GLN A 382 -24.47 -17.89 10.24
CA GLN A 382 -24.73 -18.46 8.90
C GLN A 382 -24.58 -17.44 7.76
N ALA A 383 -23.79 -16.39 7.97
CA ALA A 383 -23.63 -15.27 7.03
C ALA A 383 -22.61 -15.58 5.92
N TRP A 384 -22.78 -16.72 5.24
CA TRP A 384 -21.84 -17.27 4.27
C TRP A 384 -21.59 -16.37 3.05
N GLN A 385 -22.52 -15.46 2.75
CA GLN A 385 -22.37 -14.46 1.68
C GLN A 385 -21.18 -13.51 1.89
N PHE A 386 -20.68 -13.38 3.12
CA PHE A 386 -19.52 -12.56 3.44
C PHE A 386 -18.19 -13.35 3.44
N ALA A 387 -18.23 -14.67 3.27
CA ALA A 387 -17.04 -15.49 3.08
C ALA A 387 -16.44 -15.29 1.67
N GLY A 388 -15.13 -15.57 1.52
CA GLY A 388 -14.45 -15.51 0.23
C GLY A 388 -14.52 -14.15 -0.47
N LEU A 389 -14.61 -14.16 -1.81
CA LEU A 389 -14.55 -12.96 -2.64
C LEU A 389 -15.79 -12.06 -2.48
N GLY A 390 -16.99 -12.66 -2.44
CA GLY A 390 -18.27 -11.94 -2.42
C GLY A 390 -18.85 -11.59 -3.80
N VAL A 391 -18.25 -12.04 -4.92
CA VAL A 391 -18.71 -11.71 -6.29
C VAL A 391 -20.23 -11.88 -6.51
N PRO A 392 -20.88 -12.98 -6.06
CA PRO A 392 -22.33 -13.10 -6.22
C PRO A 392 -23.13 -11.97 -5.55
N GLY A 393 -22.69 -11.52 -4.37
CA GLY A 393 -23.33 -10.40 -3.68
C GLY A 393 -23.03 -9.05 -4.33
N ILE A 394 -21.87 -8.90 -4.98
CA ILE A 394 -21.60 -7.73 -5.83
C ILE A 394 -22.62 -7.70 -6.97
N SER A 395 -22.77 -8.80 -7.71
CA SER A 395 -23.73 -8.89 -8.82
C SER A 395 -25.17 -8.64 -8.36
N ALA A 396 -25.56 -9.22 -7.22
CA ALA A 396 -26.88 -9.00 -6.62
C ALA A 396 -27.14 -7.51 -6.32
N ALA A 397 -26.13 -6.77 -5.83
CA ALA A 397 -26.26 -5.35 -5.52
C ALA A 397 -26.58 -4.46 -6.75
N PHE A 398 -26.44 -4.95 -7.98
CA PHE A 398 -26.87 -4.22 -9.17
C PHE A 398 -28.34 -4.47 -9.55
N VAL A 399 -28.96 -5.52 -9.03
CA VAL A 399 -30.30 -5.98 -9.47
C VAL A 399 -31.32 -6.07 -8.35
N GLU A 400 -30.89 -6.27 -7.11
CA GLU A 400 -31.73 -6.44 -5.94
C GLU A 400 -31.29 -5.52 -4.79
N PRO A 401 -32.21 -5.07 -3.91
CA PRO A 401 -31.85 -4.34 -2.70
C PRO A 401 -30.96 -5.20 -1.78
N ALA A 402 -29.78 -4.70 -1.43
CA ALA A 402 -28.87 -5.32 -0.48
C ALA A 402 -29.31 -5.03 0.97
N GLY A 403 -28.81 -5.82 1.92
CA GLY A 403 -29.01 -5.55 3.33
C GLY A 403 -28.36 -4.20 3.72
N PRO A 404 -29.02 -3.35 4.54
CA PRO A 404 -28.48 -2.03 4.91
C PRO A 404 -27.11 -2.05 5.59
N THR A 405 -26.74 -3.19 6.19
CA THR A 405 -25.49 -3.39 6.93
C THR A 405 -24.53 -4.38 6.25
N ASP A 406 -24.84 -4.86 5.04
CA ASP A 406 -24.02 -5.87 4.34
C ASP A 406 -22.61 -5.35 4.07
N TRP A 407 -22.51 -4.07 3.70
CA TRP A 407 -21.23 -3.39 3.48
C TRP A 407 -20.38 -3.40 4.77
N LEU A 408 -20.97 -3.16 5.93
CA LEU A 408 -20.26 -3.08 7.20
C LEU A 408 -19.82 -4.46 7.69
N ALA A 409 -20.67 -5.48 7.49
CA ALA A 409 -20.34 -6.87 7.80
C ALA A 409 -19.16 -7.35 6.95
N LYS A 410 -19.21 -7.13 5.63
CA LYS A 410 -18.11 -7.50 4.72
C LYS A 410 -16.83 -6.72 5.03
N LEU A 411 -16.93 -5.42 5.30
CA LEU A 411 -15.79 -4.58 5.68
C LEU A 411 -15.11 -5.12 6.93
N SER A 412 -15.87 -5.41 7.97
CA SER A 412 -15.34 -5.89 9.26
C SER A 412 -14.68 -7.26 9.13
N LEU A 413 -15.35 -8.22 8.47
CA LEU A 413 -14.79 -9.56 8.28
C LEU A 413 -13.53 -9.55 7.42
N THR A 414 -13.48 -8.69 6.40
CA THR A 414 -12.30 -8.51 5.57
C THR A 414 -11.17 -7.85 6.33
N ALA A 415 -11.45 -6.78 7.09
CA ALA A 415 -10.44 -6.12 7.91
C ALA A 415 -9.85 -7.06 8.97
N ILE A 416 -10.66 -7.92 9.59
CA ILE A 416 -10.17 -8.97 10.52
C ILE A 416 -9.33 -10.00 9.76
N THR A 417 -9.81 -10.51 8.62
CA THR A 417 -9.09 -11.53 7.83
C THR A 417 -7.74 -10.99 7.33
N VAL A 418 -7.75 -9.91 6.57
CA VAL A 418 -6.54 -9.32 5.96
C VAL A 418 -5.65 -8.70 7.04
N GLY A 419 -6.22 -7.96 8.00
CA GLY A 419 -5.46 -7.31 9.08
C GLY A 419 -4.71 -8.30 9.96
N SER A 420 -5.29 -9.47 10.28
CA SER A 420 -4.60 -10.51 11.05
C SER A 420 -3.50 -11.23 10.25
N GLY A 421 -3.37 -10.93 8.96
CA GLY A 421 -2.26 -11.34 8.12
C GLY A 421 -2.54 -12.57 7.25
N PHE A 422 -3.81 -12.86 6.95
CA PHE A 422 -4.15 -13.78 5.87
C PHE A 422 -3.72 -13.19 4.53
N ARG A 423 -3.49 -14.08 3.55
CA ARG A 423 -3.13 -13.69 2.19
C ARG A 423 -4.35 -13.70 1.28
N GLY A 424 -4.35 -12.75 0.37
CA GLY A 424 -5.47 -12.38 -0.48
C GLY A 424 -5.45 -10.87 -0.66
N GLY A 425 -5.85 -10.40 -1.83
CA GLY A 425 -6.03 -8.97 -2.05
C GLY A 425 -7.16 -8.42 -1.17
N GLU A 426 -7.34 -7.11 -1.19
CA GLU A 426 -8.49 -6.46 -0.53
C GLU A 426 -9.47 -5.83 -1.52
N ALA A 427 -9.12 -5.80 -2.80
CA ALA A 427 -9.90 -5.10 -3.82
C ALA A 427 -11.30 -5.68 -4.02
N THR A 428 -11.46 -6.99 -4.28
CA THR A 428 -12.82 -7.57 -4.45
C THR A 428 -13.73 -7.34 -3.24
N PRO A 429 -13.29 -7.53 -1.99
CA PRO A 429 -14.12 -7.18 -0.84
C PRO A 429 -14.45 -5.69 -0.77
N LEU A 430 -13.52 -4.79 -1.11
CA LEU A 430 -13.80 -3.36 -1.16
C LEU A 430 -14.80 -2.99 -2.25
N PHE A 431 -14.79 -3.70 -3.38
CA PHE A 431 -15.84 -3.60 -4.40
C PHE A 431 -17.20 -4.04 -3.87
N PHE A 432 -17.26 -5.12 -3.09
CA PHE A 432 -18.48 -5.55 -2.41
C PHE A 432 -18.97 -4.49 -1.43
N VAL A 433 -18.09 -3.98 -0.58
CA VAL A 433 -18.42 -2.91 0.38
C VAL A 433 -18.97 -1.70 -0.36
N GLY A 434 -18.31 -1.28 -1.43
CA GLY A 434 -18.74 -0.17 -2.27
C GLY A 434 -20.09 -0.40 -2.94
N ALA A 435 -20.26 -1.54 -3.61
CA ALA A 435 -21.50 -1.87 -4.31
C ALA A 435 -22.70 -1.96 -3.37
N THR A 436 -22.54 -2.64 -2.23
CA THR A 436 -23.61 -2.79 -1.22
C THR A 436 -23.89 -1.50 -0.46
N LEU A 437 -22.88 -0.66 -0.18
CA LEU A 437 -23.09 0.67 0.39
C LEU A 437 -23.82 1.59 -0.61
N GLY A 438 -23.40 1.60 -1.87
CA GLY A 438 -24.06 2.37 -2.93
C GLY A 438 -25.51 1.94 -3.14
N ASN A 439 -25.76 0.63 -3.14
CA ASN A 439 -27.10 0.06 -3.15
C ASN A 439 -27.93 0.53 -1.95
N ALA A 440 -27.41 0.41 -0.71
CA ALA A 440 -28.12 0.84 0.49
C ALA A 440 -28.43 2.36 0.49
N LEU A 441 -27.57 3.17 -0.13
CA LEU A 441 -27.78 4.62 -0.27
C LEU A 441 -28.82 4.98 -1.34
N SER A 442 -29.23 4.06 -2.21
CA SER A 442 -30.12 4.38 -3.33
C SER A 442 -31.51 4.83 -2.90
N GLY A 443 -32.06 4.22 -1.86
CA GLY A 443 -33.35 4.61 -1.27
C GLY A 443 -33.31 6.04 -0.73
N PRO A 444 -32.44 6.36 0.25
CA PRO A 444 -32.34 7.70 0.84
C PRO A 444 -31.98 8.81 -0.16
N VAL A 445 -31.12 8.51 -1.14
CA VAL A 445 -30.69 9.48 -2.15
C VAL A 445 -31.71 9.63 -3.28
N GLY A 446 -32.59 8.66 -3.48
CA GLY A 446 -33.58 8.65 -4.56
C GLY A 446 -32.97 8.47 -5.95
N MET A 447 -31.86 7.71 -6.05
CA MET A 447 -31.11 7.50 -7.30
C MET A 447 -31.17 6.04 -7.75
N PRO A 448 -30.90 5.76 -9.05
CA PRO A 448 -30.89 4.39 -9.54
C PRO A 448 -29.89 3.51 -8.79
N MET A 449 -30.37 2.39 -8.27
CA MET A 449 -29.61 1.46 -7.43
C MET A 449 -28.36 0.91 -8.12
N ALA A 450 -28.50 0.39 -9.35
CA ALA A 450 -27.38 -0.14 -10.13
C ALA A 450 -26.29 0.92 -10.40
N TRP A 451 -26.71 2.18 -10.60
CA TRP A 451 -25.79 3.29 -10.84
C TRP A 451 -24.99 3.64 -9.58
N LEU A 452 -25.64 3.77 -8.42
CA LEU A 452 -24.93 4.01 -7.16
C LEU A 452 -24.08 2.82 -6.72
N ALA A 453 -24.54 1.58 -6.95
CA ALA A 453 -23.74 0.39 -6.70
C ALA A 453 -22.46 0.40 -7.56
N GLY A 454 -22.57 0.74 -8.85
CA GLY A 454 -21.42 0.92 -9.74
C GLY A 454 -20.46 2.02 -9.29
N LEU A 455 -20.98 3.18 -8.85
CA LEU A 455 -20.14 4.26 -8.32
C LEU A 455 -19.44 3.86 -7.02
N GLY A 456 -20.16 3.24 -6.08
CA GLY A 456 -19.59 2.78 -4.82
C GLY A 456 -18.50 1.73 -5.03
N PHE A 457 -18.75 0.76 -5.93
CA PHE A 457 -17.78 -0.27 -6.34
C PHE A 457 -16.41 0.35 -6.68
N VAL A 458 -16.38 1.37 -7.54
CA VAL A 458 -15.10 1.99 -7.97
C VAL A 458 -14.57 3.01 -6.98
N ALA A 459 -15.44 3.78 -6.31
CA ALA A 459 -15.04 4.88 -5.45
C ALA A 459 -14.43 4.43 -4.11
N VAL A 460 -14.95 3.35 -3.50
CA VAL A 460 -14.34 2.79 -2.28
C VAL A 460 -12.94 2.26 -2.59
N PHE A 461 -12.78 1.56 -3.71
CA PHE A 461 -11.47 1.09 -4.16
C PHE A 461 -10.51 2.24 -4.46
N ALA A 462 -10.97 3.25 -5.22
CA ALA A 462 -10.20 4.45 -5.53
C ALA A 462 -9.62 5.12 -4.28
N ALA A 463 -10.44 5.28 -3.26
CA ALA A 463 -10.04 5.88 -1.99
C ALA A 463 -9.09 4.99 -1.19
N ALA A 464 -9.32 3.67 -1.19
CA ALA A 464 -8.48 2.72 -0.49
C ALA A 464 -7.06 2.63 -1.08
N THR A 465 -6.95 2.61 -2.41
CA THR A 465 -5.66 2.51 -3.12
C THR A 465 -5.04 3.85 -3.48
N ARG A 466 -5.75 4.96 -3.25
CA ARG A 466 -5.39 6.32 -3.68
C ARG A 466 -5.17 6.42 -5.19
N THR A 467 -6.03 5.76 -5.97
CA THR A 467 -5.97 5.74 -7.44
C THR A 467 -7.28 6.16 -8.11
N PRO A 468 -7.74 7.41 -7.93
CA PRO A 468 -9.00 7.89 -8.51
C PRO A 468 -9.05 7.91 -10.04
N LEU A 469 -7.94 8.18 -10.74
CA LEU A 469 -7.94 8.20 -12.20
C LEU A 469 -8.07 6.79 -12.78
N ALA A 470 -7.26 5.84 -12.29
CA ALA A 470 -7.32 4.45 -12.72
C ALA A 470 -8.71 3.84 -12.44
N SER A 471 -9.30 4.16 -11.29
CA SER A 471 -10.64 3.66 -10.92
C SER A 471 -11.76 4.28 -11.75
N THR A 472 -11.60 5.54 -12.19
CA THR A 472 -12.55 6.17 -13.13
C THR A 472 -12.52 5.47 -14.49
N VAL A 473 -11.33 5.14 -15.00
CA VAL A 473 -11.18 4.40 -16.25
C VAL A 473 -11.65 2.96 -16.11
N MET A 474 -11.41 2.33 -14.96
CA MET A 474 -11.98 1.02 -14.62
C MET A 474 -13.51 1.05 -14.70
N ALA A 475 -14.15 2.10 -14.16
CA ALA A 475 -15.59 2.29 -14.26
C ALA A 475 -16.04 2.34 -15.73
N ALA A 476 -15.30 3.05 -16.59
CA ALA A 476 -15.63 3.17 -18.00
C ALA A 476 -15.50 1.83 -18.75
N GLU A 477 -14.48 1.02 -18.44
CA GLU A 477 -14.30 -0.31 -19.02
C GLU A 477 -15.36 -1.31 -18.53
N LEU A 478 -15.79 -1.22 -17.27
CA LEU A 478 -16.78 -2.14 -16.69
C LEU A 478 -18.23 -1.78 -17.00
N PHE A 479 -18.58 -0.48 -17.00
CA PHE A 479 -19.97 -0.02 -17.07
C PHE A 479 -20.29 0.79 -18.34
N GLY A 480 -19.27 1.13 -19.13
CA GLY A 480 -19.39 1.97 -20.32
C GLY A 480 -18.96 3.42 -20.08
N PRO A 481 -18.59 4.15 -21.15
CA PRO A 481 -18.02 5.50 -21.06
C PRO A 481 -18.97 6.55 -20.48
N GLN A 482 -20.28 6.29 -20.47
CA GLN A 482 -21.30 7.20 -19.91
C GLN A 482 -21.10 7.43 -18.40
N VAL A 483 -20.44 6.51 -17.69
CA VAL A 483 -20.19 6.65 -16.25
C VAL A 483 -19.11 7.67 -15.91
N ILE A 484 -18.22 8.01 -16.86
CA ILE A 484 -17.01 8.79 -16.62
C ILE A 484 -17.23 10.06 -15.78
N PRO A 485 -18.16 10.99 -16.10
CA PRO A 485 -18.33 12.21 -15.31
C PRO A 485 -18.75 11.92 -13.86
N PHE A 486 -19.58 10.90 -13.66
CA PHE A 486 -20.07 10.50 -12.35
C PHE A 486 -19.00 9.75 -11.54
N ALA A 487 -18.30 8.81 -12.18
CA ALA A 487 -17.20 8.07 -11.57
C ALA A 487 -16.04 8.98 -11.19
N LEU A 488 -15.70 9.97 -12.02
CA LEU A 488 -14.70 10.98 -11.71
C LEU A 488 -15.08 11.75 -10.45
N ALA A 489 -16.31 12.27 -10.38
CA ALA A 489 -16.80 12.98 -9.21
C ALA A 489 -16.76 12.10 -7.94
N ALA A 490 -17.30 10.88 -8.01
CA ALA A 490 -17.34 9.97 -6.87
C ALA A 490 -15.93 9.55 -6.39
N CYS A 491 -15.04 9.12 -7.31
CA CYS A 491 -13.69 8.65 -6.98
C CYS A 491 -12.82 9.75 -6.39
N PHE A 492 -12.83 10.96 -6.95
CA PHE A 492 -12.04 12.07 -6.41
C PHE A 492 -12.58 12.56 -5.07
N SER A 493 -13.90 12.66 -4.90
CA SER A 493 -14.51 12.99 -3.61
C SER A 493 -14.18 11.93 -2.55
N ALA A 494 -14.21 10.64 -2.91
CA ALA A 494 -13.85 9.55 -2.00
C ALA A 494 -12.38 9.61 -1.58
N ASP A 495 -11.46 9.81 -2.53
CA ASP A 495 -10.02 9.96 -2.22
C ASP A 495 -9.76 11.18 -1.31
N CYS A 496 -10.45 12.30 -1.55
CA CYS A 496 -10.34 13.48 -0.69
C CYS A 496 -10.83 13.23 0.74
N ALA A 497 -11.95 12.52 0.91
CA ALA A 497 -12.49 12.18 2.22
C ALA A 497 -11.57 11.22 2.99
N ALA A 498 -11.04 10.20 2.32
CA ALA A 498 -10.13 9.23 2.94
C ALA A 498 -8.81 9.89 3.40
N ARG A 499 -8.28 10.84 2.62
CA ARG A 499 -7.06 11.60 2.98
C ARG A 499 -7.20 12.44 4.24
N ARG A 500 -8.37 12.99 4.53
CA ARG A 500 -8.58 13.82 5.74
C ARG A 500 -8.62 12.99 7.02
N GLY A 501 -8.99 11.72 6.93
CA GLY A 501 -9.01 10.81 8.08
C GLY A 501 -7.66 10.12 8.34
N THR A 502 -6.77 10.06 7.35
CA THR A 502 -5.38 9.60 7.54
C THR A 502 -4.49 10.84 7.66
N GLU A 503 -3.93 11.12 8.84
CA GLU A 503 -2.77 12.02 8.90
C GLU A 503 -1.75 11.67 7.81
N PRO A 504 -0.97 12.63 7.29
CA PRO A 504 -0.04 12.40 6.18
C PRO A 504 1.07 11.45 6.62
N ARG A 505 0.75 10.16 6.67
CA ARG A 505 1.72 9.08 6.62
C ARG A 505 2.24 9.15 5.20
N ALA A 506 3.46 9.67 5.10
CA ALA A 506 4.33 9.46 3.98
C ALA A 506 4.07 8.05 3.44
N VAL A 507 3.79 7.99 2.15
CA VAL A 507 4.01 6.76 1.39
C VAL A 507 5.51 6.51 1.52
N VAL A 508 5.91 5.78 2.55
CA VAL A 508 7.27 5.28 2.73
C VAL A 508 7.44 4.08 1.81
#